data_AF-G9FXI0-F1
#
_entry.id   AF-G9FXI0-F1
#
_cell.length_a   1.000
_cell.length_b   1.000
_cell.length_c   1.000
_cell.angle_alpha   90.00
_cell.angle_beta   90.00
_cell.angle_gamma   90.00
#
_symmetry.space_group_name_H-M   'P 1'
#
loop_
_entity.id
_entity.type
_entity.pdbx_description
1 polymer ?
#
loop_
_entity_poly.entity_id
_entity_poly.type
_entity_poly.pdbx_seq_one_letter_code
_entity_poly.pdbx_strand_id
1 'polypeptide(L)'
;NDRTIPAWFYEQGFVRKETEITFNPKETRKIVIVGESTAFVTTIKRKLEEVGHHCYLVGNREAYLSILKQEEIDDVINLLNYEKQDADGNEIEKIRNANENGIFFISETIKACGKEKNLRIFTVTNNCEYSNIMKNKYHFGTLDGFSRSVNLELPNLMCIRIDLDVSENDVNSIIKEIAAIHRDDKVVYREGKRYVDSLQPIDMPLSLQNEIALIKDGIYVVTGGLGGIG
;
A
#
# COMPACT_ATOMS: atom_id res chain seq x y z
N ASN A 1 -22.40 24.36 -21.99
CA ASN A 1 -23.78 24.15 -22.47
C ASN A 1 -24.44 23.27 -21.41
N ASP A 2 -25.55 23.69 -20.83
CA ASP A 2 -26.21 23.01 -19.70
C ASP A 2 -26.80 21.62 -20.07
N ARG A 3 -26.45 21.11 -21.25
CA ARG A 3 -26.92 19.86 -21.86
C ARG A 3 -25.81 18.85 -22.18
N THR A 4 -24.57 19.13 -21.78
CA THR A 4 -23.43 18.25 -22.03
C THR A 4 -22.81 17.82 -20.72
N ILE A 5 -22.83 16.51 -20.44
CA ILE A 5 -22.02 15.94 -19.36
C ILE A 5 -20.58 15.83 -19.90
N PRO A 6 -19.58 16.49 -19.27
CA PRO A 6 -18.19 16.38 -19.71
C PRO A 6 -17.65 14.95 -19.64
N ALA A 7 -16.65 14.65 -20.46
CA ALA A 7 -15.90 13.37 -20.41
C ALA A 7 -14.89 13.37 -19.25
N TRP A 8 -15.39 13.45 -18.03
CA TRP A 8 -14.61 13.50 -16.77
C TRP A 8 -14.78 12.25 -15.91
N PHE A 9 -15.32 11.16 -16.46
CA PHE A 9 -15.46 9.89 -15.76
C PHE A 9 -14.23 9.03 -15.96
N TYR A 10 -13.74 8.48 -14.85
CA TYR A 10 -12.59 7.59 -14.83
C TYR A 10 -12.90 6.42 -13.90
N GLU A 11 -12.33 5.27 -14.19
CA GLU A 11 -12.27 4.14 -13.28
C GLU A 11 -10.83 3.89 -12.82
N GLN A 12 -10.70 3.30 -11.64
CA GLN A 12 -9.41 2.81 -11.17
C GLN A 12 -9.10 1.51 -11.90
N GLY A 13 -7.91 1.44 -12.48
CA GLY A 13 -7.39 0.26 -13.15
C GLY A 13 -5.92 0.03 -12.83
N PHE A 14 -5.40 -1.05 -13.38
CA PHE A 14 -3.99 -1.44 -13.23
C PHE A 14 -3.36 -1.59 -14.59
N VAL A 15 -2.18 -1.01 -14.77
CA VAL A 15 -1.39 -1.18 -15.99
C VAL A 15 -0.11 -1.94 -15.70
N ARG A 16 0.23 -2.88 -16.58
CA ARG A 16 1.49 -3.62 -16.46
C ARG A 16 2.64 -2.65 -16.68
N LYS A 17 3.56 -2.60 -15.72
CA LYS A 17 4.74 -1.74 -15.77
C LYS A 17 5.89 -2.40 -15.04
N GLU A 18 6.93 -2.75 -15.80
CA GLU A 18 8.16 -3.29 -15.22
C GLU A 18 8.87 -2.24 -14.35
N THR A 19 9.60 -2.69 -13.33
CA THR A 19 10.38 -1.80 -12.47
C THR A 19 11.58 -1.27 -13.25
N GLU A 20 11.75 0.05 -13.29
CA GLU A 20 13.00 0.65 -13.76
C GLU A 20 14.06 0.51 -12.65
N ILE A 21 14.90 -0.51 -12.77
CA ILE A 21 16.00 -0.76 -11.83
C ILE A 21 17.23 0.02 -12.30
N THR A 22 17.41 1.23 -11.78
CA THR A 22 18.73 1.88 -11.75
C THR A 22 19.39 1.53 -10.43
N PHE A 23 20.06 0.39 -10.42
CA PHE A 23 20.93 -0.01 -9.32
C PHE A 23 21.95 1.12 -9.09
N ASN A 24 21.98 1.70 -7.88
CA ASN A 24 23.22 2.29 -7.37
C ASN A 24 23.86 1.26 -6.43
N PRO A 25 24.70 0.32 -6.93
CA PRO A 25 25.33 -0.75 -6.15
C PRO A 25 26.07 -0.31 -4.89
N LYS A 26 26.35 0.99 -4.76
CA LYS A 26 27.30 1.57 -3.83
C LYS A 26 26.65 2.34 -2.68
N GLU A 27 25.33 2.46 -2.65
CA GLU A 27 24.65 3.12 -1.55
C GLU A 27 24.25 2.09 -0.49
N THR A 28 25.08 1.95 0.54
CA THR A 28 24.71 1.19 1.74
C THR A 28 23.62 1.96 2.48
N ARG A 29 22.45 1.34 2.65
CA ARG A 29 21.30 1.87 3.35
C ARG A 29 21.13 1.16 4.69
N LYS A 30 20.66 1.88 5.70
CA LYS A 30 20.23 1.36 6.99
C LYS A 30 18.73 1.09 6.92
N ILE A 31 18.36 -0.18 7.08
CA ILE A 31 17.02 -0.68 6.85
C ILE A 31 16.48 -1.29 8.13
N VAL A 32 15.29 -0.87 8.55
CA VAL A 32 14.55 -1.50 9.65
C VAL A 32 13.45 -2.37 9.08
N ILE A 33 13.49 -3.67 9.37
CA ILE A 33 12.51 -4.66 8.94
C ILE A 33 11.64 -5.01 10.15
N VAL A 34 10.35 -4.69 10.06
CA VAL A 34 9.37 -4.92 11.11
C VAL A 34 8.48 -6.11 10.74
N GLY A 35 8.54 -7.16 11.56
CA GLY A 35 7.76 -8.38 11.35
C GLY A 35 8.24 -9.53 12.24
N GLU A 36 7.43 -10.58 12.32
CA GLU A 36 7.83 -11.80 13.04
C GLU A 36 9.05 -12.47 12.40
N SER A 37 9.89 -13.11 13.21
CA SER A 37 11.13 -13.76 12.75
C SER A 37 10.87 -15.10 12.05
N THR A 38 10.04 -15.08 11.00
CA THR A 38 9.74 -16.22 10.15
C THR A 38 10.85 -16.43 9.09
N ALA A 39 10.88 -17.60 8.47
CA ALA A 39 11.81 -17.90 7.37
C ALA A 39 11.70 -16.91 6.19
N PHE A 40 10.51 -16.36 5.95
CA PHE A 40 10.27 -15.36 4.91
C PHE A 40 11.00 -14.06 5.22
N VAL A 41 10.80 -13.52 6.43
CA VAL A 41 11.39 -12.24 6.86
C VAL A 41 12.91 -12.34 7.00
N THR A 42 13.42 -13.45 7.53
CA THR A 42 14.87 -13.68 7.65
C THR A 42 15.55 -13.83 6.29
N THR A 43 14.85 -14.37 5.29
CA THR A 43 15.36 -14.44 3.90
C THR A 43 15.45 -13.06 3.27
N ILE A 44 14.47 -12.17 3.49
CA ILE A 44 14.52 -10.77 3.04
C ILE A 44 15.74 -10.07 3.65
N LYS A 45 15.89 -10.17 4.98
CA LYS A 45 17.06 -9.61 5.69
C LYS A 45 18.38 -10.09 5.07
N ARG A 46 18.55 -11.41 4.93
CA ARG A 46 19.77 -11.99 4.38
C ARG A 46 20.08 -11.45 2.97
N LYS A 47 19.10 -11.38 2.08
CA LYS A 47 19.31 -10.88 0.71
C LYS A 47 19.67 -9.40 0.68
N LEU A 48 19.10 -8.58 1.56
CA LEU A 48 19.46 -7.16 1.69
C LEU A 48 20.89 -6.99 2.22
N GLU A 49 21.30 -7.82 3.19
CA GLU A 49 22.68 -7.82 3.71
C GLU A 49 23.70 -8.31 2.68
N GLU A 50 23.35 -9.32 1.86
CA GLU A 50 24.19 -9.83 0.77
C GLU A 50 24.51 -8.77 -0.30
N VAL A 51 23.61 -7.79 -0.49
CA VAL A 51 23.85 -6.66 -1.39
C VAL A 51 24.48 -5.45 -0.69
N GLY A 52 24.85 -5.57 0.59
CA GLY A 52 25.64 -4.58 1.33
C GLY A 52 24.84 -3.57 2.16
N HIS A 53 23.55 -3.82 2.42
CA HIS A 53 22.75 -2.99 3.32
C HIS A 53 22.89 -3.42 4.79
N HIS A 54 22.69 -2.49 5.72
CA HIS A 54 22.66 -2.78 7.15
C HIS A 54 21.23 -2.96 7.62
N CYS A 55 20.86 -4.16 8.07
CA CYS A 55 19.47 -4.49 8.37
C CYS A 55 19.24 -4.79 9.86
N TYR A 56 18.28 -4.08 10.46
CA TYR A 56 17.73 -4.41 11.77
C TYR A 56 16.44 -5.20 11.59
N LEU A 57 16.32 -6.40 12.18
CA LEU A 57 15.06 -7.15 12.23
C LEU A 57 14.46 -7.03 13.63
N VAL A 58 13.24 -6.52 13.70
CA VAL A 58 12.54 -6.24 14.95
C VAL A 58 11.12 -6.77 14.89
N GLY A 59 10.75 -7.54 15.91
CA GLY A 59 9.42 -8.15 16.04
C GLY A 59 8.47 -7.37 16.95
N ASN A 60 8.89 -6.25 17.54
CA ASN A 60 8.05 -5.47 18.44
C ASN A 60 8.16 -3.96 18.20
N ARG A 61 7.10 -3.26 18.60
CA ARG A 61 6.88 -1.83 18.40
C ARG A 61 7.92 -0.96 19.09
N GLU A 62 8.23 -1.25 20.34
CA GLU A 62 9.16 -0.44 21.13
C GLU A 62 10.59 -0.45 20.56
N ALA A 63 11.05 -1.63 20.11
CA ALA A 63 12.38 -1.80 19.56
C ALA A 63 12.59 -0.99 18.27
N TYR A 64 11.66 -1.07 17.30
CA TYR A 64 11.84 -0.33 16.03
C TYR A 64 11.77 1.19 16.25
N LEU A 65 10.85 1.66 17.11
CA LEU A 65 10.76 3.08 17.44
C LEU A 65 12.00 3.59 18.18
N SER A 66 12.64 2.75 19.00
CA SER A 66 13.91 3.08 19.64
C SER A 66 15.03 3.24 18.60
N ILE A 67 15.12 2.33 17.63
CA ILE A 67 16.12 2.39 16.56
C ILE A 67 15.94 3.66 15.73
N LEU A 68 14.70 4.00 15.32
CA LEU A 68 14.41 5.21 14.53
C LEU A 68 14.83 6.52 15.22
N LYS A 69 14.89 6.53 16.55
CA LYS A 69 15.32 7.69 17.34
C LYS A 69 16.84 7.76 17.53
N GLN A 70 17.52 6.62 17.50
CA GLN A 70 18.96 6.51 17.79
C GLN A 70 19.82 6.50 16.53
N GLU A 71 19.27 6.01 15.42
CA GLU A 71 19.97 5.83 14.15
C GLU A 71 19.31 6.66 13.04
N GLU A 72 20.11 7.05 12.05
CA GLU A 72 19.58 7.53 10.78
C GLU A 72 19.19 6.32 9.93
N ILE A 73 17.89 6.13 9.72
CA ILE A 73 17.32 5.02 8.97
C ILE A 73 16.82 5.54 7.63
N ASP A 74 17.21 4.85 6.56
CA ASP A 74 16.86 5.23 5.20
C ASP A 74 15.55 4.57 4.75
N ASP A 75 15.32 3.33 5.20
CA ASP A 75 14.16 2.51 4.84
C ASP A 75 13.54 1.82 6.05
N VAL A 76 12.22 1.82 6.11
CA VAL A 76 11.42 0.98 7.02
C VAL A 76 10.58 0.04 6.18
N ILE A 77 10.67 -1.26 6.42
CA ILE A 77 9.90 -2.30 5.76
C ILE A 77 8.93 -2.91 6.77
N ASN A 78 7.66 -2.63 6.59
CA ASN A 78 6.57 -3.14 7.40
C ASN A 78 5.94 -4.38 6.75
N LEU A 79 6.12 -5.52 7.41
CA LEU A 79 5.61 -6.83 6.99
C LEU A 79 4.46 -7.31 7.90
N LEU A 80 3.94 -6.47 8.79
CA LEU A 80 2.92 -6.84 9.77
C LEU A 80 1.55 -7.16 9.16
N ASN A 81 1.33 -6.74 7.92
CA ASN A 81 0.10 -6.99 7.14
C ASN A 81 0.31 -8.00 6.00
N TYR A 82 1.46 -8.67 5.96
CA TYR A 82 1.71 -9.75 5.03
C TYR A 82 1.45 -11.09 5.72
N GLU A 83 0.40 -11.79 5.32
CA GLU A 83 -0.04 -13.03 5.96
C GLU A 83 -0.11 -14.17 4.94
N LYS A 84 0.55 -15.30 5.21
CA LYS A 84 0.40 -16.50 4.36
C LYS A 84 -0.93 -17.24 4.59
N GLN A 85 -1.62 -16.94 5.68
CA GLN A 85 -2.91 -17.50 6.06
C GLN A 85 -3.83 -16.34 6.43
N ASP A 86 -5.13 -16.47 6.21
CA ASP A 86 -6.06 -15.41 6.60
C ASP A 86 -6.05 -15.22 8.12
N ALA A 87 -5.98 -13.96 8.56
CA ALA A 87 -6.15 -13.60 9.97
C ALA A 87 -7.38 -14.27 10.60
N ASP A 88 -7.17 -14.86 11.77
CA ASP A 88 -8.26 -15.31 12.65
C ASP A 88 -9.01 -14.10 13.24
N GLY A 89 -10.27 -14.32 13.61
CA GLY A 89 -11.12 -13.30 14.25
C GLY A 89 -12.27 -12.80 13.39
N ASN A 90 -13.12 -11.96 13.98
CA ASN A 90 -14.26 -11.36 13.25
C ASN A 90 -13.81 -10.21 12.33
N GLU A 91 -14.68 -9.79 11.41
CA GLU A 91 -14.33 -8.74 10.44
C GLU A 91 -13.92 -7.40 11.08
N ILE A 92 -14.47 -7.05 12.24
CA ILE A 92 -14.10 -5.81 12.95
C ILE A 92 -12.68 -5.91 13.51
N GLU A 93 -12.30 -7.07 14.04
CA GLU A 93 -10.94 -7.34 14.51
C GLU A 93 -9.95 -7.32 13.36
N LYS A 94 -10.28 -7.92 12.21
CA LYS A 94 -9.45 -7.85 10.99
C LYS A 94 -9.22 -6.40 10.54
N ILE A 95 -10.28 -5.58 10.51
CA ILE A 95 -10.18 -4.13 10.21
C ILE A 95 -9.27 -3.43 11.22
N ARG A 96 -9.46 -3.70 12.51
CA ARG A 96 -8.67 -3.05 13.56
C ARG A 96 -7.18 -3.41 13.43
N ASN A 97 -6.87 -4.69 13.29
CA ASN A 97 -5.50 -5.18 13.15
C ASN A 97 -4.84 -4.62 11.89
N ALA A 98 -5.53 -4.64 10.74
CA ALA A 98 -5.00 -4.07 9.49
C ALA A 98 -4.65 -2.57 9.64
N ASN A 99 -5.51 -1.80 10.33
CA ASN A 99 -5.28 -0.37 10.59
C ASN A 99 -4.17 -0.12 11.62
N GLU A 100 -4.08 -0.93 12.67
CA GLU A 100 -2.99 -0.89 13.67
C GLU A 100 -1.64 -1.15 13.01
N ASN A 101 -1.57 -2.21 12.20
CA ASN A 101 -0.36 -2.60 11.49
C ASN A 101 -0.07 -1.73 10.27
N GLY A 102 -1.02 -0.93 9.79
CA GLY A 102 -0.86 -0.06 8.61
C GLY A 102 -0.76 1.43 8.98
N ILE A 103 -1.90 2.07 9.21
CA ILE A 103 -2.00 3.52 9.36
C ILE A 103 -1.34 4.00 10.66
N PHE A 104 -1.60 3.30 11.76
CA PHE A 104 -0.98 3.66 13.04
C PHE A 104 0.52 3.44 13.00
N PHE A 105 0.99 2.34 12.38
CA PHE A 105 2.40 2.12 12.13
C PHE A 105 3.07 3.29 11.37
N ILE A 106 2.48 3.74 10.25
CA ILE A 106 3.02 4.87 9.48
C ILE A 106 3.03 6.14 10.34
N SER A 107 1.91 6.43 11.03
CA SER A 107 1.77 7.62 11.87
C SER A 107 2.84 7.68 12.98
N GLU A 108 3.13 6.55 13.60
CA GLU A 108 4.16 6.44 14.63
C GLU A 108 5.57 6.55 14.09
N THR A 109 5.82 5.92 12.94
CA THR A 109 7.09 6.02 12.24
C THR A 109 7.41 7.49 11.96
N ILE A 110 6.45 8.23 11.38
CA ILE A 110 6.55 9.68 11.12
C ILE A 110 6.83 10.46 12.42
N LYS A 111 6.09 10.14 13.49
CA LYS A 111 6.26 10.80 14.79
C LYS A 111 7.65 10.54 15.40
N ALA A 112 8.21 9.35 15.20
CA ALA A 112 9.50 8.97 15.76
C ALA A 112 10.68 9.53 14.96
N CYS A 113 10.61 9.54 13.63
CA CYS A 113 11.70 10.03 12.78
C CYS A 113 11.70 11.55 12.61
N GLY A 114 10.53 12.19 12.76
CA GLY A 114 10.33 13.59 12.43
C GLY A 114 10.05 13.81 10.94
N LYS A 115 9.42 14.93 10.61
CA LYS A 115 8.92 15.24 9.25
C LYS A 115 10.01 15.63 8.24
N GLU A 116 11.20 16.00 8.73
CA GLU A 116 12.29 16.52 7.90
C GLU A 116 13.26 15.43 7.40
N LYS A 117 13.14 14.20 7.90
CA LYS A 117 14.04 13.10 7.50
C LYS A 117 13.64 12.54 6.14
N ASN A 118 14.64 12.20 5.32
CA ASN A 118 14.46 11.43 4.11
C ASN A 118 14.26 9.95 4.48
N LEU A 119 13.03 9.44 4.36
CA LEU A 119 12.71 8.06 4.76
C LEU A 119 11.71 7.44 3.80
N ARG A 120 12.01 6.23 3.33
CA ARG A 120 11.05 5.39 2.60
C ARG A 120 10.39 4.41 3.55
N ILE A 121 9.07 4.31 3.49
CA ILE A 121 8.26 3.41 4.31
C ILE A 121 7.58 2.43 3.36
N PHE A 122 8.10 1.22 3.28
CA PHE A 122 7.51 0.12 2.53
C PHE A 122 6.47 -0.58 3.40
N THR A 123 5.23 -0.65 2.94
CA THR A 123 4.21 -1.51 3.56
C THR A 123 3.86 -2.63 2.61
N VAL A 124 4.12 -3.86 3.04
CA VAL A 124 3.87 -5.05 2.24
C VAL A 124 2.58 -5.70 2.72
N THR A 125 1.70 -5.96 1.77
CA THR A 125 0.42 -6.62 1.98
C THR A 125 0.29 -7.78 1.00
N ASN A 126 -0.75 -8.58 1.14
CA ASN A 126 -1.07 -9.61 0.16
C ASN A 126 -2.57 -9.74 -0.07
N ASN A 127 -2.96 -9.85 -1.34
CA ASN A 127 -4.34 -9.99 -1.78
C ASN A 127 -5.27 -8.88 -1.25
N CYS A 128 -4.74 -7.69 -1.03
CA CYS A 128 -5.48 -6.55 -0.49
C CYS A 128 -6.03 -5.63 -1.58
N GLU A 129 -5.38 -5.63 -2.75
CA GLU A 129 -5.76 -4.78 -3.86
C GLU A 129 -6.57 -5.54 -4.91
N TYR A 130 -7.56 -4.85 -5.47
CA TYR A 130 -8.40 -5.39 -6.52
C TYR A 130 -7.58 -5.64 -7.78
N SER A 131 -7.48 -6.91 -8.20
CA SER A 131 -7.30 -7.23 -9.60
C SER A 131 -8.58 -7.92 -10.07
N ASN A 132 -8.91 -7.83 -11.36
CA ASN A 132 -10.08 -8.48 -12.00
C ASN A 132 -10.19 -10.01 -11.75
N ILE A 133 -9.27 -10.60 -10.97
CA ILE A 133 -9.05 -12.03 -10.78
C ILE A 133 -9.39 -12.48 -9.34
N MET A 134 -9.38 -11.61 -8.31
CA MET A 134 -9.57 -12.05 -6.90
C MET A 134 -10.44 -11.13 -6.02
N LYS A 135 -11.05 -11.73 -4.99
CA LYS A 135 -11.85 -11.05 -3.96
C LYS A 135 -10.99 -10.07 -3.16
N ASN A 136 -11.53 -8.88 -2.94
CA ASN A 136 -10.87 -7.77 -2.25
C ASN A 136 -10.90 -7.95 -0.71
N LYS A 137 -9.79 -7.64 -0.02
CA LYS A 137 -9.78 -7.39 1.43
C LYS A 137 -9.99 -5.89 1.66
N TYR A 138 -11.26 -5.48 1.76
CA TYR A 138 -11.67 -4.07 1.90
C TYR A 138 -11.03 -3.32 3.08
N HIS A 139 -10.55 -4.06 4.07
CA HIS A 139 -9.94 -3.57 5.31
C HIS A 139 -8.66 -2.75 5.09
N PHE A 140 -8.07 -2.79 3.89
CA PHE A 140 -6.86 -2.05 3.53
C PHE A 140 -7.12 -0.75 2.75
N GLY A 141 -8.36 -0.44 2.39
CA GLY A 141 -8.68 0.79 1.64
C GLY A 141 -8.31 2.09 2.38
N THR A 142 -8.32 2.06 3.72
CA THR A 142 -7.91 3.19 4.57
C THR A 142 -6.40 3.46 4.48
N LEU A 143 -5.59 2.40 4.38
CA LEU A 143 -4.13 2.49 4.20
C LEU A 143 -3.79 3.16 2.86
N ASP A 144 -4.57 2.91 1.82
CA ASP A 144 -4.38 3.51 0.49
C ASP A 144 -4.49 5.03 0.53
N GLY A 145 -5.64 5.54 1.02
CA GLY A 145 -5.87 6.97 1.11
C GLY A 145 -4.86 7.66 2.04
N PHE A 146 -4.56 7.06 3.19
CA PHE A 146 -3.63 7.65 4.15
C PHE A 146 -2.21 7.77 3.60
N SER A 147 -1.69 6.71 2.97
CA SER A 147 -0.33 6.70 2.41
C SER A 147 -0.17 7.74 1.30
N ARG A 148 -1.20 7.90 0.45
CA ARG A 148 -1.21 8.92 -0.60
C ARG A 148 -1.19 10.33 -0.03
N SER A 149 -1.97 10.58 1.02
CA SER A 149 -1.96 11.89 1.70
C SER A 149 -0.59 12.18 2.32
N VAL A 150 0.05 11.19 2.96
CA VAL A 150 1.41 11.35 3.51
C VAL A 150 2.40 11.75 2.41
N ASN A 151 2.37 11.08 1.25
CA ASN A 151 3.25 11.39 0.12
C ASN A 151 3.03 12.82 -0.43
N LEU A 152 1.81 13.34 -0.37
CA LEU A 152 1.48 14.69 -0.83
C LEU A 152 1.84 15.78 0.20
N GLU A 153 1.75 15.46 1.49
CA GLU A 153 1.96 16.43 2.58
C GLU A 153 3.41 16.49 3.08
N LEU A 154 4.16 15.38 2.99
CA LEU A 154 5.50 15.23 3.58
C LEU A 154 6.50 14.82 2.48
N PRO A 155 7.07 15.79 1.72
CA PRO A 155 7.85 15.50 0.51
C PRO A 155 9.19 14.76 0.75
N ASN A 156 9.70 14.78 1.98
CA ASN A 156 10.89 14.01 2.38
C ASN A 156 10.56 12.55 2.74
N LEU A 157 9.27 12.21 2.85
CA LEU A 157 8.82 10.85 3.14
C LEU A 157 8.19 10.21 1.91
N MET A 158 8.39 8.91 1.78
CA MET A 158 7.77 8.15 0.71
C MET A 158 7.18 6.85 1.24
N CYS A 159 5.86 6.81 1.38
CA CYS A 159 5.10 5.60 1.61
C CYS A 159 4.94 4.83 0.30
N ILE A 160 5.48 3.62 0.24
CA ILE A 160 5.41 2.72 -0.90
C ILE A 160 4.65 1.46 -0.47
N ARG A 161 3.64 1.08 -1.23
CA ARG A 161 2.82 -0.09 -0.93
C ARG A 161 3.07 -1.17 -1.96
N ILE A 162 3.33 -2.38 -1.48
CA ILE A 162 3.61 -3.55 -2.30
C ILE A 162 2.60 -4.63 -1.93
N ASP A 163 1.64 -4.89 -2.81
CA ASP A 163 0.66 -5.95 -2.60
C ASP A 163 1.00 -7.18 -3.44
N LEU A 164 1.12 -8.33 -2.79
CA LEU A 164 1.57 -9.60 -3.38
C LEU A 164 0.42 -10.61 -3.45
N ASP A 165 0.53 -11.64 -4.29
CA ASP A 165 -0.47 -12.72 -4.39
C ASP A 165 -0.18 -13.95 -3.52
N VAL A 166 0.86 -13.92 -2.70
CA VAL A 166 1.41 -15.06 -1.96
C VAL A 166 2.00 -16.09 -2.93
N SER A 167 3.27 -15.91 -3.27
CA SER A 167 4.02 -16.79 -4.17
C SER A 167 5.42 -17.09 -3.65
N GLU A 168 6.10 -18.08 -4.24
CA GLU A 168 7.51 -18.37 -3.91
C GLU A 168 8.45 -17.21 -4.31
N ASN A 169 8.03 -16.33 -5.22
CA ASN A 169 8.84 -15.25 -5.77
C ASN A 169 8.72 -13.93 -4.99
N ASP A 170 7.88 -13.87 -3.97
CA ASP A 170 7.54 -12.65 -3.23
C ASP A 170 8.76 -11.94 -2.64
N VAL A 171 9.72 -12.71 -2.12
CA VAL A 171 10.99 -12.16 -1.63
C VAL A 171 11.70 -11.39 -2.75
N ASN A 172 11.80 -11.95 -3.95
CA ASN A 172 12.50 -11.28 -5.05
C ASN A 172 11.77 -10.00 -5.50
N SER A 173 10.44 -10.01 -5.49
CA SER A 173 9.63 -8.82 -5.80
C SER A 173 9.88 -7.71 -4.78
N ILE A 174 9.88 -8.03 -3.48
CA ILE A 174 10.18 -7.06 -2.41
C ILE A 174 11.59 -6.48 -2.57
N ILE A 175 12.60 -7.33 -2.79
CA ILE A 175 13.99 -6.87 -2.97
C ILE A 175 14.13 -5.96 -4.20
N LYS A 176 13.46 -6.30 -5.31
CA LYS A 176 13.46 -5.47 -6.52
C LYS A 176 12.84 -4.10 -6.27
N GLU A 177 11.73 -4.04 -5.55
CA GLU A 177 11.10 -2.76 -5.22
C GLU A 177 11.98 -1.96 -4.26
N ILE A 178 12.55 -2.53 -3.20
CA ILE A 178 13.44 -1.77 -2.30
C ILE A 178 14.63 -1.13 -3.05
N ALA A 179 15.14 -1.83 -4.07
CA ALA A 179 16.23 -1.37 -4.92
C ALA A 179 15.81 -0.36 -6.01
N ALA A 180 14.52 -0.13 -6.21
CA ALA A 180 14.00 0.72 -7.27
C ALA A 180 14.08 2.21 -6.92
N ILE A 181 14.17 3.04 -7.97
CA ILE A 181 13.83 4.45 -7.85
C ILE A 181 12.32 4.56 -7.99
N HIS A 182 11.63 4.81 -6.89
CA HIS A 182 10.18 4.82 -6.91
C HIS A 182 9.65 6.14 -7.50
N ARG A 183 8.86 6.00 -8.57
CA ARG A 183 7.83 6.97 -8.97
C ARG A 183 6.42 6.46 -8.67
N ASP A 184 6.29 5.15 -8.48
CA ASP A 184 5.03 4.49 -8.21
C ASP A 184 4.98 4.20 -6.71
N ASP A 185 3.98 4.74 -6.01
CA ASP A 185 3.79 4.59 -4.56
C ASP A 185 2.87 3.42 -4.21
N LYS A 186 2.29 2.78 -5.21
CA LYS A 186 1.48 1.57 -5.11
C LYS A 186 1.79 0.60 -6.24
N VAL A 187 2.16 -0.60 -5.84
CA VAL A 187 2.62 -1.66 -6.74
C VAL A 187 1.92 -2.95 -6.36
N VAL A 188 1.39 -3.63 -7.37
CA VAL A 188 0.69 -4.91 -7.19
C VAL A 188 1.40 -5.98 -8.02
N TYR A 189 1.73 -7.10 -7.40
CA TYR A 189 2.22 -8.29 -8.08
C TYR A 189 1.14 -9.35 -8.15
N ARG A 190 0.89 -9.84 -9.37
CA ARG A 190 0.00 -10.99 -9.64
C ARG A 190 0.68 -11.89 -10.67
N GLU A 191 0.75 -13.19 -10.39
CA GLU A 191 1.38 -14.21 -11.23
C GLU A 191 2.83 -13.82 -11.60
N GLY A 192 3.56 -13.22 -10.66
CA GLY A 192 4.92 -12.72 -10.87
C GLY A 192 5.06 -11.50 -11.80
N LYS A 193 3.95 -10.90 -12.24
CA LYS A 193 3.93 -9.68 -13.05
C LYS A 193 3.63 -8.45 -12.20
N ARG A 194 4.31 -7.34 -12.48
CA ARG A 194 4.17 -6.06 -11.79
C ARG A 194 3.14 -5.17 -12.47
N TYR A 195 2.26 -4.59 -11.66
CA TYR A 195 1.24 -3.62 -12.07
C TYR A 195 1.29 -2.39 -11.17
N VAL A 196 0.84 -1.26 -11.70
CA VAL A 196 0.72 0.02 -10.96
C VAL A 196 -0.65 0.63 -11.19
N ASP A 197 -1.10 1.44 -10.22
CA ASP A 197 -2.37 2.16 -10.30
C ASP A 197 -2.43 3.08 -11.51
N SER A 198 -3.60 3.12 -12.13
CA SER A 198 -3.91 4.01 -13.26
C SER A 198 -5.36 4.47 -13.17
N LEU A 199 -5.61 5.71 -13.59
CA LEU A 199 -6.96 6.21 -13.84
C LEU A 199 -7.24 6.08 -15.33
N GLN A 200 -8.23 5.26 -15.68
CA GLN A 200 -8.60 5.00 -17.07
C GLN A 200 -9.90 5.74 -17.38
N PRO A 201 -9.95 6.53 -18.47
CA PRO A 201 -11.18 7.21 -18.85
C PRO A 201 -12.25 6.17 -19.21
N ILE A 202 -13.47 6.38 -18.73
CA ILE A 202 -14.61 5.55 -19.10
C ILE A 202 -15.55 6.30 -20.03
N ASP A 203 -15.86 5.67 -21.15
CA ASP A 203 -16.94 6.11 -22.03
C ASP A 203 -18.25 5.66 -21.39
N MET A 204 -18.96 6.57 -20.72
CA MET A 204 -20.28 6.28 -20.16
C MET A 204 -21.22 5.79 -21.28
N PRO A 205 -21.64 4.50 -21.27
CA PRO A 205 -22.50 3.98 -22.32
C PRO A 205 -23.83 4.74 -22.34
N LEU A 206 -24.26 5.20 -23.52
CA LEU A 206 -25.60 5.79 -23.69
C LEU A 206 -26.73 4.84 -23.22
N SER A 207 -26.47 3.53 -23.17
CA SER A 207 -27.40 2.51 -22.67
C SER A 207 -27.68 2.58 -21.17
N LEU A 208 -26.81 3.19 -20.35
CA LEU A 208 -27.09 3.44 -18.92
C LEU A 208 -28.13 4.56 -18.71
N GLN A 209 -28.50 5.31 -19.75
CA GLN A 209 -29.45 6.42 -19.64
C GLN A 209 -30.91 5.96 -19.47
N ASN A 210 -31.24 4.70 -19.78
CA ASN A 210 -32.62 4.22 -19.88
C ASN A 210 -33.09 3.34 -18.70
N GLU A 211 -32.21 3.00 -17.76
CA GLU A 211 -32.58 2.25 -16.56
C GLU A 211 -32.39 3.12 -15.32
N ILE A 212 -33.44 3.86 -14.95
CA ILE A 212 -33.48 4.48 -13.62
C ILE A 212 -33.59 3.31 -12.62
N ALA A 213 -32.51 3.05 -11.88
CA ALA A 213 -32.46 2.01 -10.85
C ALA A 213 -33.38 2.28 -9.64
N LEU A 214 -34.10 3.40 -9.65
CA LEU A 214 -35.09 3.76 -8.64
C LEU A 214 -36.45 3.18 -9.00
N ILE A 215 -37.00 2.41 -8.08
CA ILE A 215 -38.32 1.80 -8.14
C ILE A 215 -39.33 2.84 -7.67
N LYS A 216 -40.38 3.01 -8.47
CA LYS A 216 -41.52 3.86 -8.09
C LYS A 216 -42.08 3.38 -6.75
N ASP A 217 -42.32 4.32 -5.83
CA ASP A 217 -42.80 4.06 -4.47
C ASP A 217 -41.84 3.21 -3.59
N GLY A 218 -40.57 3.12 -3.98
CA GLY A 218 -39.51 2.49 -3.18
C GLY A 218 -39.15 3.31 -1.93
N ILE A 219 -38.77 2.61 -0.85
CA ILE A 219 -38.28 3.21 0.39
C ILE A 219 -36.76 3.20 0.38
N TYR A 220 -36.16 4.39 0.46
CA TYR A 220 -34.71 4.59 0.39
C TYR A 220 -34.20 5.26 1.67
N VAL A 221 -33.03 4.84 2.15
CA VAL A 221 -32.35 5.47 3.28
C VAL A 221 -31.18 6.29 2.74
N VAL A 222 -31.20 7.60 2.98
CA VAL A 222 -30.11 8.51 2.64
C VAL A 222 -29.42 8.95 3.93
N THR A 223 -28.15 8.59 4.08
CA THR A 223 -27.33 9.06 5.18
C THR A 223 -26.75 10.44 4.82
N GLY A 224 -26.78 11.39 5.76
CA GLY A 224 -26.31 12.76 5.48
C GLY A 224 -27.19 13.59 4.52
N GLY A 225 -28.44 13.19 4.29
CA GLY A 225 -29.36 13.84 3.33
C GLY A 225 -29.80 15.28 3.66
N LEU A 226 -29.32 15.85 4.76
CA LEU A 226 -29.51 17.28 5.07
C LEU A 226 -28.30 18.13 4.61
N GLY A 227 -27.31 17.52 3.96
CA GLY A 227 -26.16 18.20 3.36
C GLY A 227 -26.48 18.79 1.97
N GLY A 228 -25.50 19.45 1.35
CA GLY A 228 -25.69 20.10 0.04
C GLY A 228 -25.73 19.16 -1.17
N ILE A 229 -25.29 17.90 -1.03
CA ILE A 229 -25.30 16.88 -2.10
C ILE A 229 -26.46 15.90 -1.96
N GLY A 230 -26.85 15.59 -0.71
CA GLY A 230 -27.74 14.48 -0.37
C GLY A 230 -29.23 14.78 -0.51
#